data_AF-A0A9N9SLB2-F1
#
_entry.id   AF-A0A9N9SLB2-F1
#
_cell.length_a   1.000
_cell.length_b   1.000
_cell.length_c   1.000
_cell.angle_alpha   90.00
_cell.angle_beta   90.00
_cell.angle_gamma   90.00
#
_symmetry.space_group_name_H-M   'P 1'
#
loop_
_entity.id
_entity.type
_entity.pdbx_description
1 polymer ?
#
loop_
_entity_poly.entity_id
_entity_poly.type
_entity_poly.pdbx_seq_one_letter_code
_entity_poly.pdbx_strand_id
1 'polypeptide(L)'
;MINPALSHRIKSNCSYRRSISDIKDWLQFWSLFKRIHGDEDIEADEKFQYLLQAITRNSKPRQLIECYTPTGENYSKAIGSLRSRFGREDLLIEYYVRELLKLVLPNLANKTNLASLYDEMDAQLRALDTLGVTTDTCSAMLYPLLESSRPE
;
A
#
# COMPACT_ATOMS: atom_id res chain seq x y z
N MET A 1 -25.17 -8.61 16.68
CA MET A 1 -25.85 -7.35 16.30
C MET A 1 -24.80 -6.25 16.38
N ILE A 2 -24.41 -5.63 15.27
CA ILE A 2 -23.36 -4.60 15.28
C ILE A 2 -23.89 -3.34 15.96
N ASN A 3 -23.12 -2.79 16.91
CA ASN A 3 -23.50 -1.60 17.66
C ASN A 3 -23.80 -0.41 16.71
N PRO A 4 -24.99 0.20 16.76
CA PRO A 4 -25.39 1.28 15.85
C PRO A 4 -24.49 2.53 15.97
N ALA A 5 -23.84 2.75 17.11
CA ALA A 5 -22.86 3.83 17.28
C ALA A 5 -21.55 3.58 16.48
N LEU A 6 -21.13 2.30 16.40
CA LEU A 6 -20.01 1.89 15.56
C LEU A 6 -20.40 1.97 14.07
N SER A 7 -21.62 1.54 13.72
CA SER A 7 -22.16 1.65 12.35
C SER A 7 -22.15 3.10 11.83
N HIS A 8 -22.44 4.09 12.68
CA HIS A 8 -22.39 5.50 12.31
C HIS A 8 -20.96 6.02 12.14
N ARG A 9 -20.04 5.66 13.06
CA ARG A 9 -18.59 5.94 12.94
C ARG A 9 -17.99 5.32 11.67
N ILE A 10 -18.49 4.15 11.28
CA ILE A 10 -18.04 3.39 10.12
C ILE A 10 -18.61 3.96 8.83
N LYS A 11 -19.89 4.36 8.78
CA LYS A 11 -20.46 5.01 7.59
C LYS A 11 -19.75 6.33 7.26
N SER A 12 -19.42 7.14 8.27
CA SER A 12 -18.65 8.38 8.05
C SER A 12 -17.20 8.14 7.61
N ASN A 13 -16.58 7.00 7.97
CA ASN A 13 -15.23 6.61 7.50
C ASN A 13 -15.24 5.77 6.20
N CYS A 14 -16.34 5.11 5.87
CA CYS A 14 -16.49 4.23 4.70
C CYS A 14 -16.83 4.99 3.41
N SER A 15 -17.37 6.20 3.50
CA SER A 15 -17.61 7.05 2.32
C SER A 15 -16.33 7.42 1.56
N TYR A 16 -15.15 7.14 2.11
CA TYR A 16 -13.82 7.38 1.49
C TYR A 16 -12.94 6.10 1.37
N ARG A 17 -13.48 4.89 1.58
CA ARG A 17 -12.64 3.68 1.69
C ARG A 17 -12.00 3.29 0.36
N ARG A 18 -10.71 3.60 0.25
CA ARG A 18 -9.78 3.08 -0.75
C ARG A 18 -9.63 1.58 -0.51
N SER A 19 -10.05 0.80 -1.48
CA SER A 19 -10.02 -0.66 -1.42
C SER A 19 -8.69 -1.18 -1.95
N ILE A 20 -8.12 -2.20 -1.31
CA ILE A 20 -6.92 -2.85 -1.85
C ILE A 20 -7.30 -3.64 -3.12
N SER A 21 -6.65 -3.32 -4.23
CA SER A 21 -6.78 -4.02 -5.50
C SER A 21 -5.47 -4.69 -5.93
N ASP A 22 -4.35 -4.06 -5.62
CA ASP A 22 -3.00 -4.53 -5.94
C ASP A 22 -1.98 -4.13 -4.86
N ILE A 23 -0.73 -4.57 -5.01
CA ILE A 23 0.37 -4.33 -4.06
C ILE A 23 0.65 -2.84 -3.83
N LYS A 24 0.44 -1.99 -4.84
CA LYS A 24 0.61 -0.52 -4.75
C LYS A 24 -0.32 0.14 -3.73
N ASP A 25 -1.49 -0.47 -3.48
CA ASP A 25 -2.50 0.06 -2.56
C ASP A 25 -2.20 -0.39 -1.12
N TRP A 26 -1.24 -1.29 -0.91
CA TRP A 26 -0.98 -1.93 0.38
C TRP A 26 -0.61 -0.92 1.46
N LEU A 27 0.33 0.01 1.21
CA LEU A 27 0.76 0.99 2.21
C LEU A 27 -0.40 1.85 2.70
N GLN A 28 -1.21 2.32 1.76
CA GLN A 28 -2.36 3.14 2.06
C GLN A 28 -3.47 2.35 2.76
N PHE A 29 -3.71 1.11 2.36
CA PHE A 29 -4.63 0.20 3.03
C PHE A 29 -4.18 -0.08 4.47
N TRP A 30 -2.93 -0.49 4.67
CA TRP A 30 -2.41 -0.92 5.96
C TRP A 30 -2.37 0.22 6.97
N SER A 31 -2.00 1.44 6.55
CA SER A 31 -2.03 2.63 7.43
C SER A 31 -3.41 2.90 8.03
N LEU A 32 -4.48 2.71 7.26
CA LEU A 32 -5.86 2.86 7.71
C LEU A 32 -6.35 1.64 8.50
N PHE A 33 -6.05 0.44 8.00
CA PHE A 33 -6.54 -0.81 8.57
C PHE A 33 -5.82 -1.20 9.86
N LYS A 34 -4.58 -0.76 10.09
CA LYS A 34 -3.82 -1.00 11.32
C LYS A 34 -4.56 -0.52 12.57
N ARG A 35 -5.31 0.57 12.46
CA ARG A 35 -6.15 1.09 13.56
C ARG A 35 -7.27 0.14 13.93
N ILE A 36 -7.93 -0.46 12.94
CA ILE A 36 -9.01 -1.43 13.13
C ILE A 36 -8.44 -2.76 13.63
N HIS A 37 -7.29 -3.17 13.08
CA HIS A 37 -6.61 -4.40 13.49
C HIS A 37 -6.20 -4.37 14.98
N GLY A 38 -5.65 -3.25 15.44
CA GLY A 38 -5.20 -3.04 16.82
C GLY A 38 -6.30 -2.60 17.80
N ASP A 39 -7.55 -2.46 17.36
CA ASP A 39 -8.67 -2.10 18.23
C ASP A 39 -9.16 -3.35 18.98
N GLU A 40 -8.97 -3.40 20.31
CA GLU A 40 -9.38 -4.54 21.14
C GLU A 40 -10.89 -4.57 21.38
N ASP A 41 -11.61 -3.47 21.15
CA ASP A 41 -13.07 -3.39 21.33
C ASP A 41 -13.83 -4.08 20.18
N ILE A 42 -13.13 -4.43 19.09
CA ILE A 42 -13.73 -5.07 17.91
C ILE A 42 -13.41 -6.56 17.92
N GLU A 43 -14.48 -7.37 17.96
CA GLU A 43 -14.40 -8.84 17.84
C GLU A 43 -13.72 -9.27 16.54
N ALA A 44 -13.00 -10.40 16.58
CA ALA A 44 -12.26 -10.90 15.42
C ALA A 44 -13.19 -11.23 14.23
N ASP A 45 -14.42 -11.68 14.48
CA ASP A 45 -15.45 -11.87 13.46
C ASP A 45 -15.81 -10.57 12.75
N GLU A 46 -16.01 -9.49 13.51
CA GLU A 46 -16.29 -8.17 12.96
C GLU A 46 -15.09 -7.63 12.18
N LYS A 47 -13.87 -7.82 12.68
CA LYS A 47 -12.62 -7.50 11.96
C LYS A 47 -12.52 -8.24 10.62
N PHE A 48 -12.94 -9.51 10.56
CA PHE A 48 -12.98 -10.27 9.32
C PHE A 48 -13.98 -9.67 8.32
N GLN A 49 -15.18 -9.33 8.78
CA GLN A 49 -16.18 -8.67 7.93
C GLN A 49 -15.67 -7.32 7.42
N TYR A 50 -14.97 -6.54 8.26
CA TYR A 50 -14.32 -5.29 7.83
C TYR A 50 -13.23 -5.52 6.80
N LEU A 51 -12.43 -6.58 6.94
CA LEU A 51 -11.40 -6.95 5.99
C LEU A 51 -12.00 -7.25 4.62
N LEU A 52 -13.08 -8.06 4.58
CA LEU A 52 -13.80 -8.36 3.34
C LEU A 52 -14.35 -7.10 2.67
N GLN A 53 -14.89 -6.15 3.44
CA GLN A 53 -15.42 -4.90 2.90
C GLN A 53 -14.32 -3.94 2.40
N ALA A 54 -13.12 -4.01 2.98
CA ALA A 54 -11.98 -3.16 2.61
C ALA A 54 -11.23 -3.66 1.37
N ILE A 55 -11.60 -4.83 0.83
CA ILE A 55 -10.95 -5.45 -0.32
C ILE A 55 -11.88 -5.35 -1.54
N THR A 56 -11.32 -4.90 -2.67
CA THR A 56 -12.06 -4.80 -3.93
C THR A 56 -12.56 -6.17 -4.35
N ARG A 57 -13.86 -6.29 -4.68
CA ARG A 57 -14.42 -7.53 -5.24
C ARG A 57 -13.69 -7.90 -6.52
N ASN A 58 -13.50 -9.20 -6.78
CA ASN A 58 -12.77 -9.73 -7.94
C ASN A 58 -11.28 -9.33 -8.04
N SER A 59 -10.63 -9.02 -6.92
CA SER A 59 -9.20 -8.72 -6.87
C SER A 59 -8.36 -9.92 -6.39
N LYS A 60 -7.03 -9.91 -6.64
CA LYS A 60 -6.13 -10.95 -6.10
C LYS A 60 -6.14 -11.02 -4.57
N PRO A 61 -6.12 -9.89 -3.83
CA PRO A 61 -6.38 -9.88 -2.38
C PRO A 61 -7.68 -10.58 -1.99
N ARG A 62 -8.76 -10.37 -2.77
CA ARG A 62 -10.08 -10.94 -2.48
C ARG A 62 -10.08 -12.46 -2.57
N GLN A 63 -9.54 -12.99 -3.66
CA GLN A 63 -9.43 -14.44 -3.88
C GLN A 63 -8.65 -15.11 -2.75
N LEU A 64 -7.58 -14.47 -2.26
CA LEU A 64 -6.80 -14.98 -1.14
C LEU A 64 -7.60 -15.05 0.17
N ILE A 65 -8.40 -14.02 0.46
CA ILE A 65 -9.19 -13.96 1.70
C ILE A 65 -10.43 -14.85 1.63
N GLU A 66 -11.04 -15.01 0.45
CA GLU A 66 -12.19 -15.90 0.24
C GLU A 66 -11.85 -17.39 0.42
N CYS A 67 -10.56 -17.76 0.43
CA CYS A 67 -10.13 -19.10 0.84
C CYS A 67 -10.33 -19.39 2.34
N TYR A 68 -10.60 -18.36 3.15
CA TYR A 68 -10.81 -18.49 4.59
C TYR A 68 -12.27 -18.30 4.94
N THR A 69 -12.81 -19.15 5.81
CA THR A 69 -14.16 -18.99 6.34
C THR A 69 -14.21 -17.72 7.21
N PRO A 70 -15.18 -16.81 7.02
CA PRO A 70 -15.24 -15.54 7.74
C PRO A 70 -15.66 -15.73 9.19
N THR A 71 -14.68 -16.14 9.99
CA THR A 71 -14.77 -16.53 11.40
C THR A 71 -13.59 -15.89 12.13
N GLY A 72 -13.76 -15.55 13.40
CA GLY A 72 -12.77 -14.86 14.21
C GLY A 72 -11.46 -15.63 14.32
N GLU A 73 -11.53 -16.96 14.43
CA GLU A 73 -10.36 -17.85 14.45
C GLU A 73 -9.52 -17.73 13.17
N ASN A 74 -10.19 -17.60 12.02
CA ASN A 74 -9.52 -17.50 10.73
C ASN A 74 -9.10 -16.09 10.34
N TYR A 75 -9.54 -15.05 11.08
CA TYR A 75 -9.12 -13.67 10.85
C TYR A 75 -7.61 -13.51 10.92
N SER A 76 -6.99 -14.06 11.97
CA SER A 76 -5.54 -14.01 12.19
C SER A 76 -4.76 -14.62 11.01
N LYS A 77 -5.25 -15.76 10.50
CA LYS A 77 -4.67 -16.45 9.33
C LYS A 77 -4.86 -15.64 8.05
N ALA A 78 -6.06 -15.12 7.83
CA ALA A 78 -6.40 -14.36 6.63
C ALA A 78 -5.58 -13.05 6.54
N ILE A 79 -5.50 -12.28 7.63
CA ILE A 79 -4.69 -11.05 7.65
C ILE A 79 -3.19 -11.35 7.55
N GLY A 80 -2.72 -12.43 8.17
CA GLY A 80 -1.35 -12.90 8.06
C GLY A 80 -0.97 -13.25 6.62
N SER A 81 -1.80 -14.01 5.92
CA SER A 81 -1.60 -14.35 4.49
C SER A 81 -1.62 -13.11 3.60
N LEU A 82 -2.50 -12.15 3.88
CA LEU A 82 -2.55 -10.89 3.15
C LEU A 82 -1.25 -10.10 3.30
N ARG A 83 -0.76 -9.96 4.55
CA ARG A 83 0.50 -9.28 4.85
C ARG A 83 1.71 -10.01 4.27
N SER A 84 1.73 -11.34 4.32
CA SER A 84 2.82 -12.14 3.75
C SER A 84 2.94 -12.01 2.23
N ARG A 85 1.85 -11.68 1.54
CA ARG A 85 1.82 -11.62 0.06
C ARG A 85 1.90 -10.19 -0.48
N PHE A 86 1.24 -9.25 0.17
CA PHE A 86 1.14 -7.85 -0.28
C PHE A 86 1.92 -6.88 0.61
N GLY A 87 2.23 -7.25 1.86
CA GLY A 87 3.00 -6.45 2.81
C GLY A 87 4.48 -6.81 2.90
N ARG A 88 5.01 -7.45 1.85
CA ARG A 88 6.43 -7.77 1.68
C ARG A 88 7.19 -6.50 1.36
N GLU A 89 7.99 -6.01 2.31
CA GLU A 89 8.77 -4.77 2.17
C GLU A 89 9.71 -4.83 0.96
N ASP A 90 10.37 -5.97 0.72
CA ASP A 90 11.22 -6.22 -0.44
C ASP A 90 10.48 -6.01 -1.78
N LEU A 91 9.27 -6.55 -1.92
CA LEU A 91 8.45 -6.41 -3.13
C LEU A 91 7.89 -4.99 -3.28
N LEU A 92 7.55 -4.33 -2.17
CA LEU A 92 7.09 -2.95 -2.16
C LEU A 92 8.20 -2.00 -2.61
N ILE A 93 9.41 -2.17 -2.06
CA ILE A 93 10.59 -1.41 -2.46
C ILE A 93 10.86 -1.62 -3.95
N GLU A 94 10.90 -2.86 -4.43
CA GLU A 94 11.10 -3.15 -5.85
C GLU A 94 10.03 -2.49 -6.73
N TYR A 95 8.76 -2.55 -6.32
CA TYR A 95 7.67 -1.90 -7.05
C TYR A 95 7.87 -0.38 -7.14
N TYR A 96 8.12 0.30 -6.01
CA TYR A 96 8.30 1.75 -5.99
C TYR A 96 9.58 2.19 -6.73
N VAL A 97 10.67 1.43 -6.63
CA VAL A 97 11.89 1.68 -7.42
C VAL A 97 11.59 1.54 -8.91
N ARG A 98 10.87 0.50 -9.35
CA ARG A 98 10.49 0.32 -10.75
C ARG A 98 9.59 1.44 -11.25
N GLU A 99 8.62 1.89 -10.46
CA GLU A 99 7.78 3.04 -10.82
C GLU A 99 8.61 4.32 -10.93
N LEU A 100 9.54 4.56 -10.00
CA LEU A 100 10.46 5.69 -10.08
C LEU A 100 11.35 5.60 -11.32
N LEU A 101 11.90 4.44 -11.66
CA LEU A 101 12.69 4.25 -12.88
C LEU A 101 11.87 4.50 -14.14
N LYS A 102 10.60 4.04 -14.19
CA LYS A 102 9.70 4.33 -15.31
C LYS A 102 9.39 5.81 -15.46
N LEU A 103 9.44 6.59 -14.39
CA LEU A 103 9.28 8.04 -14.45
C LEU A 103 10.58 8.71 -14.88
N VAL A 104 11.73 8.28 -14.36
CA VAL A 104 13.02 8.89 -14.67
C VAL A 104 13.43 8.61 -16.12
N LEU A 105 13.42 7.35 -16.57
CA LEU A 105 13.97 6.94 -17.88
C LEU A 105 13.39 7.67 -19.10
N PRO A 106 12.05 7.87 -19.25
CA PRO A 106 11.49 8.61 -20.38
C PRO A 106 11.82 10.10 -20.34
N ASN A 107 12.04 10.66 -19.15
CA ASN A 107 12.35 12.08 -18.96
C ASN A 107 13.84 12.39 -19.08
N LEU A 108 14.71 11.39 -18.93
CA LEU A 108 16.09 11.47 -19.41
C LEU A 108 16.14 11.53 -20.95
N ALA A 109 15.22 10.84 -21.62
CA ALA A 109 15.12 10.82 -23.07
C ALA A 109 14.41 12.06 -23.66
N ASN A 110 13.37 12.58 -22.99
CA ASN A 110 12.57 13.72 -23.42
C ASN A 110 12.54 14.79 -22.32
N LYS A 111 13.16 15.95 -22.59
CA LYS A 111 13.27 17.13 -21.70
C LYS A 111 11.92 17.81 -21.41
N THR A 112 10.90 17.10 -20.95
CA THR A 112 9.58 17.66 -20.70
C THR A 112 9.24 17.72 -19.22
N ASN A 113 9.03 18.96 -18.78
CA ASN A 113 8.50 19.43 -17.51
C ASN A 113 9.13 18.84 -16.24
N LEU A 114 10.33 19.35 -15.93
CA LEU A 114 11.09 19.07 -14.70
C LEU A 114 10.21 19.15 -13.43
N ALA A 115 9.30 20.11 -13.31
CA ALA A 115 8.56 20.38 -12.09
C ALA A 115 7.67 19.21 -11.64
N SER A 116 6.86 18.65 -12.55
CA SER A 116 6.01 17.49 -12.25
C SER A 116 6.82 16.23 -11.94
N LEU A 117 8.01 16.13 -12.51
CA LEU A 117 8.93 15.03 -12.28
C LEU A 117 9.53 15.09 -10.87
N TYR A 118 9.93 16.28 -10.43
CA TYR A 118 10.38 16.50 -9.07
C TYR A 118 9.28 16.16 -8.07
N ASP A 119 8.03 16.61 -8.31
CA ASP A 119 6.90 16.30 -7.44
C ASP A 119 6.63 14.78 -7.34
N GLU A 120 6.71 14.05 -8.46
CA GLU A 120 6.50 12.60 -8.45
C GLU A 120 7.69 11.84 -7.84
N MET A 121 8.94 12.22 -8.12
CA MET A 121 10.12 11.64 -7.48
C MET A 121 10.09 11.85 -5.97
N ASP A 122 9.69 13.03 -5.51
CA ASP A 122 9.59 13.36 -4.10
C ASP A 122 8.48 12.55 -3.41
N ALA A 123 7.35 12.33 -4.09
CA ALA A 123 6.30 11.43 -3.61
C ALA A 123 6.79 9.98 -3.43
N GLN A 124 7.62 9.48 -4.36
CA GLN A 124 8.21 8.14 -4.26
C GLN A 124 9.26 8.06 -3.15
N LEU A 125 10.11 9.09 -3.01
CA LEU A 125 11.11 9.16 -1.93
C LEU A 125 10.45 9.19 -0.55
N ARG A 126 9.37 9.96 -0.36
CA ARG A 126 8.61 9.96 0.91
C ARG A 126 7.96 8.61 1.21
N ALA A 127 7.50 7.88 0.18
CA ALA A 127 6.96 6.53 0.34
C ALA A 127 8.05 5.52 0.76
N LEU A 128 9.25 5.63 0.20
CA LEU A 128 10.42 4.82 0.54
C LEU A 128 10.98 5.15 1.93
N ASP A 129 10.96 6.41 2.35
CA ASP A 129 11.33 6.84 3.70
C ASP A 129 10.36 6.28 4.75
N THR A 130 9.05 6.27 4.43
CA THR A 130 8.02 5.62 5.27
C THR A 130 8.25 4.11 5.44
N LEU A 131 8.91 3.47 4.45
CA LEU A 131 9.31 2.07 4.47
C LEU A 131 10.65 1.82 5.19
N GLY A 132 11.31 2.86 5.69
CA GLY A 132 12.61 2.74 6.38
C GLY A 132 13.80 2.57 5.44
N VAL A 133 13.65 2.84 4.14
CA VAL A 133 14.77 2.88 3.20
C VAL A 133 15.47 4.22 3.37
N THR A 134 16.67 4.20 3.96
CA THR A 134 17.49 5.39 4.13
C THR A 134 17.80 6.04 2.80
N THR A 135 17.72 7.37 2.76
CA THR A 135 18.00 8.22 1.60
C THR A 135 19.36 7.89 0.96
N ASP A 136 20.34 7.42 1.72
CA ASP A 136 21.64 6.91 1.25
C ASP A 136 21.53 5.76 0.24
N THR A 137 20.63 4.80 0.44
CA THR A 137 20.48 3.63 -0.45
C THR A 137 19.83 4.02 -1.77
N CYS A 138 18.81 4.90 -1.69
CA CYS A 138 18.19 5.48 -2.88
C CYS A 138 19.17 6.38 -3.65
N SER A 139 19.95 7.20 -2.94
CA SER A 139 20.99 8.05 -3.53
C SER A 139 22.00 7.19 -4.28
N ALA A 140 22.51 6.14 -3.65
CA ALA A 140 23.48 5.22 -4.26
C ALA A 140 22.94 4.48 -5.50
N MET A 141 21.64 4.18 -5.55
CA MET A 141 21.00 3.55 -6.73
C MET A 141 20.68 4.54 -7.84
N LEU A 142 20.38 5.80 -7.50
CA LEU A 142 20.02 6.85 -8.46
C LEU A 142 21.22 7.60 -9.01
N TYR A 143 22.33 7.65 -8.27
CA TYR A 143 23.56 8.32 -8.67
C TYR A 143 24.07 7.89 -10.06
N PRO A 144 24.15 6.59 -10.40
CA PRO A 144 24.63 6.15 -11.72
C PRO A 144 23.71 6.57 -12.87
N LEU A 145 22.39 6.64 -12.62
CA LEU A 145 21.41 7.05 -13.62
C LEU A 145 21.47 8.56 -13.88
N LEU A 146 21.65 9.34 -12.81
CA LEU A 146 21.82 10.78 -12.86
C LEU A 146 23.12 11.15 -13.59
N GLU A 147 24.21 10.44 -13.31
CA GLU A 147 25.49 10.57 -14.03
C GLU A 147 25.34 10.24 -15.52
N SER A 148 24.62 9.16 -15.86
CA SER A 148 24.39 8.73 -17.25
C SER A 148 23.49 9.66 -18.07
N SER A 149 22.75 10.54 -17.38
CA SER A 149 21.83 11.50 -18.00
C SER A 149 22.43 12.88 -18.21
N ARG A 150 23.68 13.11 -17.77
CA ARG A 150 24.41 14.32 -18.16
C ARG A 150 24.68 14.22 -19.66
N PRO A 151 24.27 15.22 -20.46
CA PRO A 151 24.85 15.37 -21.79
C PRO A 151 26.36 15.61 -21.61
N GLU A 152 27.17 15.04 -22.49
CA GLU A 152 28.60 15.34 -22.60
C GLU A 152 28.87 16.86 -22.59
#